data_AF-A0A820WYL9-F1
#
_entry.id   AF-A0A820WYL9-F1
#
_cell.length_a   1.000
_cell.length_b   1.000
_cell.length_c   1.000
_cell.angle_alpha   90.00
_cell.angle_beta   90.00
_cell.angle_gamma   90.00
#
_symmetry.space_group_name_H-M   'P 1'
#
loop_
_entity.id
_entity.type
_entity.pdbx_description
1 polymer ?
#
loop_
_entity_poly.entity_id
_entity_poly.type
_entity_poly.pdbx_seq_one_letter_code
_entity_poly.pdbx_strand_id
1 'polypeptide(L)'
;MFDCVVACLACTTTTSIVATCQSYEVSWNGHCYYLDGSSGTCATGYSLSTNAILTCISTQFAGKTYASAVSGNCCVWTADTYECYGFGSNCNSAGRFTSGPTLGGAGCNNSQHHNARQLTFCG
;
A
#
# COMPACT_ATOMS: atom_id res chain seq x y z
N MET A 1 17.45 7.28 -15.44
CA MET A 1 17.26 6.25 -14.40
C MET A 1 16.40 6.93 -13.36
N PHE A 2 15.09 6.66 -13.37
CA PHE A 2 14.18 7.22 -12.37
C PHE A 2 14.13 6.21 -11.24
N ASP A 3 14.94 6.43 -10.22
CA ASP A 3 15.02 5.56 -9.06
C ASP A 3 13.73 5.69 -8.22
N CYS A 4 13.33 4.62 -7.53
CA CYS A 4 12.23 4.56 -6.56
C CYS A 4 12.34 5.57 -5.39
N VAL A 5 13.31 6.47 -5.44
CA VAL A 5 13.58 7.54 -4.48
C VAL A 5 12.82 8.80 -4.89
N VAL A 6 11.50 8.70 -5.10
CA VAL A 6 10.68 9.91 -5.14
C VAL A 6 10.57 10.41 -3.71
N ALA A 7 11.19 11.56 -3.49
CA ALA A 7 11.26 12.23 -2.21
C ALA A 7 9.87 12.28 -1.55
N CYS A 8 9.82 11.82 -0.30
CA CYS A 8 8.82 12.25 0.65
C CYS A 8 9.00 13.77 0.82
N LEU A 9 8.41 14.57 -0.08
CA LEU A 9 8.11 15.97 0.22
C LEU A 9 7.33 15.92 1.52
N ALA A 10 7.90 16.56 2.54
CA ALA A 10 7.55 16.40 3.95
C ALA A 10 6.10 15.93 4.14
N CYS A 11 5.98 14.78 4.79
CA CYS A 11 4.77 14.12 5.24
C CYS A 11 3.93 15.05 6.15
N THR A 12 3.40 16.13 5.60
CA THR A 12 2.68 17.17 6.33
C THR A 12 1.26 16.70 6.56
N THR A 13 0.94 16.44 7.81
CA THR A 13 -0.41 16.13 8.26
C THR A 13 -1.26 17.39 8.17
N THR A 14 -2.17 17.45 7.19
CA THR A 14 -3.25 18.45 7.23
C THR A 14 -4.36 17.85 8.08
N THR A 15 -4.85 18.61 9.06
CA THR A 15 -5.95 18.23 9.94
C THR A 15 -7.27 18.26 9.15
N SER A 16 -7.51 17.21 8.38
CA SER A 16 -8.79 16.99 7.71
C SER A 16 -9.73 16.18 8.60
N ILE A 17 -11.04 16.45 8.45
CA ILE A 17 -12.16 15.77 9.10
C ILE A 17 -11.96 14.25 9.10
N VAL A 18 -12.15 13.63 10.26
CA VAL A 18 -11.87 12.20 10.50
C VAL A 18 -12.77 11.35 9.61
N ALA A 19 -12.25 10.88 8.48
CA ALA A 19 -12.84 9.74 7.79
C ALA A 19 -12.84 8.56 8.78
N THR A 20 -14.01 7.97 9.02
CA THR A 20 -14.14 6.84 9.94
C THR A 20 -13.63 5.59 9.24
N CYS A 21 -12.31 5.41 9.26
CA CYS A 21 -11.67 4.29 8.58
C CYS A 21 -12.01 2.97 9.25
N GLN A 22 -12.11 1.92 8.44
CA GLN A 22 -12.29 0.55 8.87
C GLN A 22 -11.08 0.05 9.66
N SER A 23 -11.25 -1.07 10.38
CA SER A 23 -10.19 -1.62 11.23
C SER A 23 -8.94 -2.06 10.44
N TYR A 24 -9.11 -2.43 9.17
CA TYR A 24 -8.06 -2.80 8.22
C TYR A 24 -7.44 -1.61 7.47
N GLU A 25 -7.97 -0.41 7.64
CA GLU A 25 -7.51 0.81 6.98
C GLU A 25 -6.56 1.64 7.86
N VAL A 26 -5.75 2.46 7.20
CA VAL A 26 -4.89 3.49 7.79
C VAL A 26 -5.48 4.85 7.45
N SER A 27 -5.70 5.70 8.45
CA SER A 27 -6.16 7.08 8.24
C SER A 27 -4.97 8.00 8.02
N TRP A 28 -4.98 8.77 6.95
CA TRP A 28 -3.95 9.75 6.65
C TRP A 28 -4.52 10.96 5.91
N ASN A 29 -4.25 12.16 6.42
CA ASN A 29 -4.67 13.42 5.80
C ASN A 29 -6.20 13.52 5.52
N GLY A 30 -7.03 12.86 6.34
CA GLY A 30 -8.49 12.80 6.15
C GLY A 30 -8.98 11.76 5.14
N HIS A 31 -8.09 10.91 4.63
CA HIS A 31 -8.41 9.80 3.73
C HIS A 31 -8.13 8.46 4.42
N CYS A 32 -8.78 7.40 3.94
CA CYS A 32 -8.58 6.03 4.43
C CYS A 32 -7.88 5.22 3.36
N TYR A 33 -6.81 4.53 3.74
CA TYR A 33 -6.01 3.73 2.82
C TYR A 33 -6.00 2.28 3.27
N TYR A 34 -6.07 1.34 2.33
CA TYR A 34 -5.94 -0.09 2.62
C TYR A 34 -5.04 -0.79 1.62
N LEU A 35 -4.69 -2.01 1.98
CA LEU A 35 -4.00 -2.96 1.14
C LEU A 35 -4.94 -4.12 0.81
N ASP A 36 -4.93 -4.58 -0.43
CA ASP A 36 -5.76 -5.70 -0.85
C ASP A 36 -5.14 -6.55 -1.96
N GLY A 37 -5.47 -7.84 -2.01
CA GLY A 37 -5.01 -8.77 -3.05
C GLY A 37 -5.80 -8.69 -4.34
N SER A 38 -6.17 -7.48 -4.76
CA SER A 38 -7.16 -7.20 -5.80
C SER A 38 -6.58 -6.90 -7.19
N SER A 39 -5.28 -7.09 -7.39
CA SER A 39 -4.63 -7.03 -8.70
C SER A 39 -4.78 -5.68 -9.42
N GLY A 40 -4.56 -4.57 -8.69
CA GLY A 40 -4.69 -3.21 -9.22
C GLY A 40 -6.10 -2.64 -9.18
N THR A 41 -7.09 -3.40 -8.68
CA THR A 41 -8.49 -2.94 -8.59
C THR A 41 -8.81 -2.47 -7.18
N CYS A 42 -9.46 -1.33 -7.02
CA CYS A 42 -9.92 -0.84 -5.72
C CYS A 42 -11.43 -1.06 -5.55
N ALA A 43 -11.87 -1.22 -4.30
CA ALA A 43 -13.27 -1.22 -3.93
C ALA A 43 -13.95 0.09 -4.36
N THR A 44 -15.27 0.03 -4.58
CA THR A 44 -16.08 1.19 -4.97
C THR A 44 -15.86 2.37 -4.03
N GLY A 45 -15.53 3.54 -4.61
CA GLY A 45 -15.26 4.77 -3.85
C GLY A 45 -13.78 5.00 -3.54
N TYR A 46 -12.90 4.05 -3.86
CA TYR A 46 -11.45 4.17 -3.70
C TYR A 46 -10.75 4.12 -5.06
N SER A 47 -9.54 4.67 -5.12
CA SER A 47 -8.68 4.59 -6.31
C SER A 47 -7.30 4.10 -5.93
N LEU A 48 -6.52 3.67 -6.95
CA LEU A 48 -5.10 3.37 -6.74
C LEU A 48 -4.41 4.60 -6.16
N SER A 49 -3.66 4.41 -5.08
CA SER A 49 -2.90 5.46 -4.42
C SER A 49 -1.41 5.35 -4.79
N THR A 50 -0.62 6.38 -4.48
CA THR A 50 0.76 6.52 -4.97
C THR A 50 1.80 5.99 -3.98
N ASN A 51 2.97 5.65 -4.48
CA ASN A 51 4.19 5.37 -3.73
C ASN A 51 4.53 6.53 -2.77
N ALA A 52 4.26 7.78 -3.14
CA ALA A 52 4.52 8.94 -2.27
C ALA A 52 3.71 8.87 -0.97
N ILE A 53 2.42 8.53 -1.05
CA ILE A 53 1.58 8.36 0.13
C ILE A 53 1.99 7.09 0.87
N LEU A 54 2.22 5.98 0.16
CA LEU A 54 2.65 4.73 0.78
C LEU A 54 3.93 4.90 1.58
N THR A 55 4.88 5.70 1.10
CA THR A 55 6.12 6.06 1.83
C THR A 55 5.83 6.67 3.21
N CYS A 56 4.80 7.50 3.30
CA CYS A 56 4.41 8.21 4.52
C CYS A 56 3.75 7.31 5.56
N ILE A 57 3.00 6.30 5.10
CA ILE A 57 2.09 5.54 5.96
C ILE A 57 2.38 4.05 6.01
N SER A 58 3.43 3.58 5.32
CA SER A 58 3.70 2.16 5.16
C SER A 58 3.76 1.42 6.50
N THR A 59 4.49 1.96 7.47
CA THR A 59 4.68 1.35 8.80
C THR A 59 3.36 1.24 9.59
N GLN A 60 2.37 2.08 9.28
CA GLN A 60 1.06 2.09 9.94
C GLN A 60 0.17 0.91 9.52
N PHE A 61 0.55 0.19 8.46
CA PHE A 61 -0.11 -1.06 8.08
C PHE A 61 0.25 -2.24 8.99
N ALA A 62 1.24 -2.11 9.88
CA ALA A 62 1.50 -3.14 10.89
C ALA A 62 0.26 -3.35 11.78
N GLY A 63 -0.16 -4.61 11.95
CA GLY A 63 -1.38 -4.97 12.68
C GLY A 63 -2.69 -4.82 11.90
N LYS A 64 -2.66 -4.25 10.68
CA LYS A 64 -3.79 -4.23 9.74
C LYS A 64 -3.90 -5.56 9.00
N THR A 65 -4.92 -5.73 8.18
CA THR A 65 -5.16 -6.93 7.35
C THR A 65 -5.63 -6.49 5.96
N TYR A 66 -5.75 -7.42 5.01
CA TYR A 66 -6.36 -7.15 3.70
C TYR A 66 -7.81 -6.69 3.85
N ALA A 67 -8.26 -5.82 2.95
CA ALA A 67 -9.65 -5.38 2.90
C ALA A 67 -10.62 -6.50 2.50
N SER A 68 -10.26 -7.31 1.49
CA SER A 68 -11.15 -8.34 0.95
C SER A 68 -10.46 -9.66 0.61
N ALA A 69 -9.27 -9.60 0.01
CA ALA A 69 -8.57 -10.74 -0.55
C ALA A 69 -7.11 -10.75 -0.13
N VAL A 70 -6.60 -11.93 0.26
CA VAL A 70 -5.17 -12.13 0.48
C VAL A 70 -4.44 -12.01 -0.86
N SER A 71 -3.30 -11.32 -0.88
CA SER A 71 -2.49 -11.18 -2.08
C SER A 71 -1.76 -12.48 -2.44
N GLY A 72 -1.37 -12.61 -3.70
CA GLY A 72 -0.46 -13.66 -4.18
C GLY A 72 0.98 -13.18 -4.39
N ASN A 73 1.25 -11.87 -4.24
CA ASN A 73 2.57 -11.29 -4.44
C ASN A 73 2.83 -10.14 -3.45
N CYS A 74 4.04 -10.10 -2.90
CA CYS A 74 4.44 -9.10 -1.91
C CYS A 74 4.65 -7.69 -2.46
N CYS A 75 4.80 -7.50 -3.77
CA CYS A 75 4.97 -6.20 -4.39
C CYS A 75 3.65 -5.43 -4.41
N VAL A 76 3.73 -4.16 -4.03
CA VAL A 76 2.58 -3.27 -3.92
C VAL A 76 2.38 -2.55 -5.24
N TRP A 77 1.26 -2.84 -5.90
CA TRP A 77 0.73 -2.10 -7.02
C TRP A 77 0.20 -0.74 -6.54
N THR A 78 0.75 0.33 -7.09
CA THR A 78 0.35 1.72 -6.86
C THR A 78 -0.06 2.39 -8.17
N ALA A 79 -0.58 3.63 -8.10
CA ALA A 79 -0.92 4.42 -9.28
C ALA A 79 0.32 4.88 -10.09
N ASP A 80 1.52 4.70 -9.54
CA ASP A 80 2.76 5.07 -10.21
C ASP A 80 3.20 4.01 -11.24
N THR A 81 4.11 4.43 -12.12
CA THR A 81 4.63 3.58 -13.20
C THR A 81 5.34 2.32 -12.70
N TYR A 82 5.88 2.33 -11.47
CA TYR A 82 6.70 1.25 -10.95
C TYR A 82 6.33 0.88 -9.51
N GLU A 83 6.43 -0.41 -9.23
CA GLU A 83 6.30 -0.99 -7.90
C GLU A 83 7.63 -0.83 -7.16
N CYS A 84 7.62 0.03 -6.15
CA CYS A 84 8.79 0.36 -5.34
C CYS A 84 8.72 -0.20 -3.93
N TYR A 85 7.54 -0.65 -3.53
CA TYR A 85 7.26 -1.11 -2.18
C TYR A 85 6.87 -2.57 -2.21
N GLY A 86 7.31 -3.30 -1.19
CA GLY A 86 6.90 -4.67 -1.00
C GLY A 86 7.01 -5.11 0.45
N PHE A 87 6.31 -6.18 0.79
CA PHE A 87 6.42 -6.81 2.09
C PHE A 87 7.60 -7.77 2.13
N GLY A 88 8.45 -7.68 3.15
CA GLY A 88 9.52 -8.66 3.35
C GLY A 88 9.01 -10.06 3.71
N SER A 89 7.85 -10.17 4.36
CA SER A 89 7.20 -11.43 4.73
C SER A 89 5.70 -11.23 4.99
N ASN A 90 4.94 -12.33 5.08
CA ASN A 90 3.52 -12.34 5.50
C ASN A 90 2.52 -11.63 4.56
N CYS A 91 2.88 -11.45 3.29
CA CYS A 91 2.08 -10.79 2.25
C CYS A 91 1.15 -11.73 1.46
N ASN A 92 1.33 -13.05 1.62
CA ASN A 92 0.60 -14.10 0.92
C ASN A 92 -0.13 -15.04 1.88
N SER A 93 -0.24 -14.62 3.14
CA SER A 93 -0.86 -15.37 4.21
C SER A 93 -2.05 -14.60 4.74
N ALA A 94 -3.12 -15.32 5.11
CA ALA A 94 -4.24 -14.72 5.81
C ALA A 94 -3.83 -14.27 7.22
N GLY A 95 -4.42 -13.18 7.69
CA GLY A 95 -4.20 -12.65 9.04
C GLY A 95 -3.63 -11.23 9.03
N ARG A 96 -3.27 -10.76 10.23
CA ARG A 96 -2.71 -9.42 10.39
C ARG A 96 -1.28 -9.36 9.89
N PHE A 97 -0.95 -8.25 9.25
CA PHE A 97 0.41 -7.89 8.87
C PHE A 97 1.29 -7.75 10.11
N THR A 98 2.47 -8.35 10.08
CA THR A 98 3.49 -8.22 11.13
C THR A 98 4.27 -6.92 11.03
N SER A 99 4.40 -6.38 9.81
CA SER A 99 5.06 -5.10 9.51
C SER A 99 4.34 -4.41 8.35
N GLY A 100 4.68 -3.16 8.07
CA GLY A 100 4.27 -2.50 6.83
C GLY A 100 5.11 -2.93 5.61
N PRO A 101 4.71 -2.53 4.39
CA PRO A 101 5.57 -2.64 3.22
C PRO A 101 6.79 -1.72 3.35
N THR A 102 7.92 -2.13 2.79
CA THR A 102 9.17 -1.37 2.80
C THR A 102 9.64 -1.12 1.39
N LEU A 103 10.40 -0.04 1.19
CA LEU A 103 11.06 0.25 -0.08
C LEU A 103 11.94 -0.94 -0.48
N GLY A 104 11.79 -1.46 -1.70
CA GLY A 104 12.54 -2.61 -2.18
C GLY A 104 12.20 -3.95 -1.50
N GLY A 105 11.18 -4.01 -0.64
CA GLY A 105 10.80 -5.23 0.07
C GLY A 105 10.44 -6.35 -0.92
N ALA A 106 10.78 -7.61 -0.60
CA ALA A 106 10.67 -8.76 -1.51
C ALA A 106 11.32 -8.60 -2.90
N GLY A 107 12.24 -7.63 -3.06
CA GLY A 107 12.88 -7.34 -4.36
C GLY A 107 12.06 -6.41 -5.26
N CYS A 108 11.01 -5.79 -4.74
CA CYS A 108 10.15 -4.86 -5.47
C CYS A 108 10.82 -3.49 -5.58
N ASN A 109 11.75 -3.35 -6.53
CA ASN A 109 12.50 -2.11 -6.78
C ASN A 109 12.51 -1.81 -8.28
N ASN A 110 11.66 -0.87 -8.70
CA ASN A 110 11.41 -0.59 -10.12
C ASN A 110 10.85 -1.79 -10.89
N SER A 111 9.99 -2.57 -10.24
CA SER A 111 9.33 -3.72 -10.86
C SER A 111 7.97 -3.36 -11.45
N GLN A 112 7.49 -4.16 -12.39
CA GLN A 112 6.11 -4.11 -12.92
C GLN A 112 5.53 -5.51 -12.94
N HIS A 113 5.36 -6.08 -11.76
CA HIS A 113 4.79 -7.42 -11.65
C HIS A 113 3.27 -7.32 -11.63
N HIS A 114 2.62 -7.21 -12.78
CA HIS A 114 1.15 -7.16 -12.85
C HIS A 114 0.52 -8.56 -12.73
N ASN A 115 0.80 -9.27 -11.63
CA ASN A 115 0.32 -10.63 -11.44
C ASN A 115 -1.15 -10.68 -11.04
N ALA A 116 -1.79 -11.82 -11.31
CA ALA A 116 -3.08 -12.11 -10.71
C ALA A 116 -2.96 -12.11 -9.17
N ARG A 117 -3.83 -11.34 -8.51
CA ARG A 117 -3.87 -11.11 -7.04
C ARG A 117 -2.68 -10.33 -6.48
N GLN A 118 -2.07 -9.45 -7.26
CA GLN A 118 -1.06 -8.52 -6.75
C GLN A 118 -1.59 -7.71 -5.56
N LEU A 119 -0.73 -7.47 -4.56
CA LEU A 119 -1.04 -6.56 -3.46
C LEU A 119 -1.25 -5.16 -4.02
N THR A 120 -2.35 -4.52 -3.66
CA THR A 120 -2.84 -3.28 -4.26
C THR A 120 -3.04 -2.25 -3.18
N PHE A 121 -2.52 -1.05 -3.38
CA PHE A 121 -2.65 0.06 -2.45
C PHE A 121 -3.72 1.04 -2.92
N CYS A 122 -4.79 1.15 -2.13
CA CYS A 122 -5.96 1.96 -2.44
C CYS A 122 -6.17 3.04 -1.38
N GLY A 123 -6.75 4.18 -1.79
CA GLY A 123 -7.04 5.33 -0.94
C GLY A 123 -8.01 6.33 -1.55
#